data_AF-Q9M5C8-F1
#
_entry.id   AF-Q9M5C8-F1
#
_cell.length_a   1.000
_cell.length_b   1.000
_cell.length_c   1.000
_cell.angle_alpha   90.00
_cell.angle_beta   90.00
_cell.angle_gamma   90.00
#
_symmetry.space_group_name_H-M   'P 1'
#
loop_
_entity.id
_entity.type
_entity.pdbx_description
1 polymer ?
#
loop_
_entity_poly.entity_id
_entity_poly.type
_entity_poly.pdbx_seq_one_letter_code
_entity_poly.pdbx_strand_id
1 'polypeptide(L)'
;EFDVKTAFFHGDLDEEIYMEQPEGFKVKGKEDYVCRLKKSLYGLKQAPRQWYKKFTSVMSKHGYKKTSSDHCVFVNRYSDDDFVILLLYVDHMDP
;
A
#
# COMPACT_ATOMS: atom_id res chain seq x y z
N GLU A 1 -8.43 12.57 -11.48
CA GLU A 1 -7.29 11.69 -11.15
C GLU A 1 -6.68 12.18 -9.84
N PHE A 2 -6.35 11.27 -8.93
CA PHE A 2 -5.75 11.59 -7.65
C PHE A 2 -4.49 10.75 -7.48
N ASP A 3 -3.40 11.39 -7.06
CA ASP A 3 -2.14 10.71 -6.79
C ASP A 3 -1.96 10.53 -5.27
N VAL A 4 -1.83 9.27 -4.84
CA VAL A 4 -1.57 8.93 -3.45
C VAL A 4 -0.07 8.91 -3.24
N LYS A 5 0.45 10.05 -2.77
CA LYS A 5 1.85 10.14 -2.36
C LYS A 5 2.16 9.08 -1.30
N THR A 6 3.32 8.46 -1.43
CA THR A 6 3.84 7.48 -0.45
C THR A 6 2.91 6.29 -0.19
N ALA A 7 2.11 5.88 -1.18
CA ALA A 7 1.20 4.73 -1.12
C ALA A 7 1.79 3.54 -0.34
N PHE A 8 3.01 3.12 -0.68
CA PHE A 8 3.64 1.96 -0.06
C PHE A 8 3.95 2.12 1.44
N PHE A 9 4.09 3.32 1.99
CA PHE A 9 4.31 3.51 3.43
C PHE A 9 3.05 3.28 4.27
N HIS A 10 1.88 3.18 3.63
CA HIS A 10 0.62 2.93 4.32
C HIS A 10 0.26 1.44 4.44
N GLY A 11 0.98 0.56 3.72
CA GLY A 11 0.79 -0.88 3.82
C GLY A 11 1.28 -1.42 5.16
N ASP A 12 0.43 -2.22 5.79
CA ASP A 12 0.82 -2.98 6.99
C ASP A 12 1.66 -4.18 6.56
N LEU A 13 2.63 -4.58 7.38
CA LEU A 13 3.47 -5.76 7.11
C LEU A 13 2.88 -6.96 7.84
N ASP A 14 2.54 -8.01 7.08
CA ASP A 14 2.12 -9.30 7.64
C ASP A 14 3.31 -10.09 8.23
N GLU A 15 4.53 -9.77 7.77
CA GLU A 15 5.78 -10.45 8.11
C GLU A 15 6.74 -9.50 8.83
N GLU A 16 7.62 -10.08 9.64
CA GLU A 16 8.65 -9.31 10.32
C GLU A 16 9.87 -9.14 9.41
N ILE A 17 10.14 -7.90 9.02
CA ILE A 17 11.18 -7.57 8.05
C ILE A 17 12.20 -6.66 8.69
N TYR A 18 13.46 -7.01 8.49
CA TYR A 18 14.62 -6.26 8.94
C TYR A 18 15.39 -5.73 7.75
N MET A 19 15.99 -4.56 7.90
CA MET A 19 16.93 -4.01 6.94
C MET A 19 18.19 -3.51 7.66
N GLU A 20 19.29 -3.41 6.93
CA GLU A 20 20.48 -2.75 7.43
C GLU A 20 20.19 -1.30 7.81
N GLN A 21 21.00 -0.77 8.73
CA GLN A 21 20.91 0.65 9.09
C GLN A 21 21.18 1.53 7.86
N PRO A 22 20.27 2.45 7.51
CA PRO A 22 20.49 3.35 6.40
C PRO A 22 21.68 4.27 6.65
N GLU A 23 22.28 4.74 5.57
CA GLU A 23 23.37 5.71 5.64
C GLU A 23 22.92 6.96 6.42
N GLY A 24 23.79 7.46 7.31
CA GLY A 24 23.47 8.56 8.22
C GLY A 24 22.74 8.16 9.51
N PHE A 25 22.26 6.92 9.64
CA PHE A 25 21.60 6.40 10.86
C PHE A 25 22.44 5.38 11.63
N LYS A 26 23.61 4.99 11.09
CA LYS A 26 24.54 4.08 11.77
C LYS A 26 25.05 4.71 13.06
N VAL A 27 24.81 4.05 14.19
CA VAL A 27 25.31 4.48 15.49
C VAL A 27 26.70 3.90 15.73
N LYS A 28 27.68 4.74 16.10
CA LYS A 28 29.06 4.32 16.38
C LYS A 28 29.08 3.25 17.48
N GLY A 29 29.74 2.13 17.22
CA GLY A 29 29.82 0.97 18.12
C GLY A 29 28.57 0.06 18.10
N LYS A 30 27.65 0.28 17.16
CA LYS A 30 26.44 -0.53 16.91
C LYS A 30 26.22 -0.74 15.42
N GLU A 31 27.30 -0.85 14.66
CA GLU A 31 27.28 -0.95 13.20
C GLU A 31 26.58 -2.24 12.72
N ASP A 32 26.55 -3.27 13.56
CA ASP A 32 25.90 -4.56 13.34
C ASP A 32 24.37 -4.55 13.58
N TYR A 33 23.81 -3.44 14.06
CA TYR A 33 22.37 -3.35 14.31
C TYR A 33 21.58 -3.31 12.99
N VAL A 34 20.35 -3.79 13.09
CA VAL A 34 19.37 -3.78 12.00
C VAL A 34 18.11 -3.03 12.42
N CYS A 35 17.43 -2.44 11.44
CA CYS A 35 16.16 -1.75 11.64
C CYS A 35 15.00 -2.71 11.35
N ARG A 36 14.08 -2.86 12.30
CA ARG A 36 12.80 -3.55 12.05
C ARG A 36 11.81 -2.60 11.37
N LEU A 37 11.32 -2.99 10.20
CA LEU A 37 10.30 -2.24 9.48
C LEU A 37 8.95 -2.36 10.18
N LYS A 38 8.29 -1.22 10.42
CA LYS A 38 6.94 -1.15 11.00
C LYS A 38 5.83 -1.00 9.95
N LYS A 39 6.21 -0.63 8.72
CA LYS A 39 5.35 -0.41 7.56
C LYS A 39 6.08 -0.86 6.30
N SER A 40 5.35 -1.16 5.24
CA SER A 40 5.99 -1.48 3.97
C SER A 40 6.77 -0.28 3.44
N LEU A 41 7.89 -0.55 2.77
CA LEU A 41 8.76 0.42 2.13
C LEU A 41 8.71 0.21 0.62
N TYR A 42 9.06 1.24 -0.15
CA TYR A 42 9.37 1.05 -1.57
C TYR A 42 10.50 0.03 -1.76
N GLY A 43 10.50 -0.69 -2.89
CA GLY A 43 11.48 -1.75 -3.20
C GLY A 43 11.20 -3.10 -2.53
N LEU A 44 10.31 -3.17 -1.53
CA LEU A 44 9.86 -4.47 -1.01
C LEU A 44 8.93 -5.15 -2.02
N LYS A 45 9.23 -6.41 -2.35
CA LYS A 45 8.45 -7.22 -3.31
C LYS A 45 6.96 -7.28 -2.96
N GLN A 46 6.62 -7.27 -1.67
CA GLN A 46 5.25 -7.32 -1.17
C GLN A 46 4.60 -5.95 -0.94
N ALA A 47 5.32 -4.83 -1.06
CA ALA A 47 4.76 -3.50 -0.81
C ALA A 47 3.53 -3.16 -1.67
N PRO A 48 3.49 -3.44 -2.99
CA PRO A 48 2.30 -3.20 -3.80
C PRO A 48 1.08 -3.99 -3.29
N ARG A 49 1.30 -5.25 -2.90
CA ARG A 49 0.25 -6.11 -2.35
C ARG A 49 -0.27 -5.59 -1.01
N GLN A 50 0.62 -5.17 -0.12
CA GLN A 50 0.21 -4.65 1.20
C GLN A 50 -0.57 -3.34 1.08
N TRP A 51 -0.15 -2.47 0.16
CA TRP A 51 -0.92 -1.27 -0.14
C TRP A 51 -2.30 -1.60 -0.72
N TYR A 52 -2.38 -2.52 -1.70
CA TYR A 52 -3.67 -2.93 -2.26
C TYR A 52 -4.63 -3.50 -1.20
N LYS A 53 -4.14 -4.34 -0.29
CA LYS A 53 -4.92 -4.85 0.85
C LYS A 53 -5.44 -3.71 1.74
N LYS A 54 -4.56 -2.76 2.07
CA LYS A 54 -4.92 -1.60 2.89
C LYS A 54 -5.99 -0.76 2.21
N PHE A 55 -5.77 -0.40 0.95
CA PHE A 55 -6.70 0.37 0.14
C PHE A 55 -8.06 -0.31 0.06
N THR A 56 -8.08 -1.60 -0.30
CA THR A 56 -9.30 -2.40 -0.36
C THR A 56 -10.06 -2.38 0.97
N SER A 57 -9.36 -2.55 2.11
CA SER A 57 -9.98 -2.51 3.44
C SER A 57 -10.62 -1.15 3.72
N VAL A 58 -9.93 -0.05 3.38
CA VAL A 58 -10.46 1.32 3.57
C VAL A 58 -11.67 1.56 2.68
N MET A 59 -11.61 1.18 1.40
CA MET A 59 -12.71 1.35 0.45
C MET A 59 -13.96 0.58 0.87
N SER A 60 -13.80 -0.68 1.30
CA SER A 60 -14.91 -1.50 1.81
C SER A 60 -15.59 -0.86 3.02
N LYS A 61 -14.83 -0.25 3.94
CA LYS A 61 -15.39 0.48 5.09
C LYS A 61 -16.18 1.72 4.69
N HIS A 62 -15.90 2.28 3.51
CA HIS A 62 -16.62 3.43 2.95
C HIS A 62 -17.74 3.02 1.98
N GLY A 63 -18.13 1.75 1.96
CA GLY A 63 -19.28 1.26 1.17
C GLY A 63 -18.96 0.87 -0.28
N TYR A 64 -17.70 1.00 -0.71
CA TYR A 64 -17.30 0.55 -2.04
C TYR A 64 -17.18 -0.97 -2.11
N LYS A 65 -17.67 -1.56 -3.19
CA LYS A 65 -17.56 -2.99 -3.49
C LYS A 65 -16.69 -3.19 -4.71
N LYS A 66 -15.82 -4.20 -4.66
CA LYS A 66 -15.03 -4.62 -5.81
C LYS A 66 -15.92 -5.29 -6.84
N THR A 67 -15.63 -5.08 -8.12
CA THR A 67 -16.29 -5.85 -9.17
C THR A 67 -15.72 -7.27 -9.23
N SER A 68 -16.53 -8.20 -9.74
CA SER A 68 -16.09 -9.58 -10.02
C SER A 68 -15.24 -9.67 -11.28
N SER A 69 -15.40 -8.72 -12.21
CA SER A 69 -14.72 -8.71 -13.50
C SER A 69 -13.28 -8.20 -13.39
N ASP A 70 -13.05 -7.21 -12.52
CA ASP A 70 -11.74 -6.61 -12.31
C ASP A 70 -11.56 -6.17 -10.85
N HIS A 71 -10.49 -6.66 -10.23
CA HIS A 71 -10.15 -6.40 -8.83
C HIS A 71 -9.65 -4.97 -8.56
N CYS A 72 -9.29 -4.21 -9.59
CA CYS A 72 -8.91 -2.81 -9.51
C CYS A 72 -10.11 -1.85 -9.60
N VAL A 73 -11.31 -2.36 -9.89
CA VAL A 73 -12.54 -1.56 -10.04
C VAL A 73 -13.38 -1.65 -8.77
N PHE A 74 -13.68 -0.50 -8.19
CA PHE A 74 -14.52 -0.33 -7.01
C PHE A 74 -15.76 0.48 -7.36
N VAL A 75 -16.93 0.03 -6.91
CA VAL A 75 -18.21 0.70 -7.16
C VAL A 75 -18.91 0.97 -5.84
N ASN A 76 -19.36 2.21 -5.64
CA ASN A 76 -20.28 2.57 -4.57
C ASN A 76 -21.56 3.13 -5.20
N ARG A 77 -22.71 2.53 -4.88
CA ARG A 77 -24.01 2.89 -5.45
C ARG A 77 -24.88 3.52 -4.38
N TYR A 78 -25.40 4.71 -4.67
CA TYR A 78 -26.28 5.47 -3.77
C TYR A 78 -27.75 5.32 -4.16
N SER A 79 -28.05 5.20 -5.46
CA SER A 79 -29.38 4.85 -6.00
C SER A 79 -29.24 4.08 -7.33
N ASP A 80 -30.34 3.69 -7.99
CA ASP A 80 -30.27 2.89 -9.22
C ASP A 80 -29.47 3.58 -10.34
N ASP A 81 -29.56 4.92 -10.42
CA ASP A 81 -28.87 5.73 -11.45
C ASP A 81 -27.70 6.56 -10.89
N ASP A 82 -27.42 6.50 -9.58
CA ASP A 82 -26.34 7.25 -8.94
C ASP A 82 -25.29 6.32 -8.32
N PHE A 83 -24.09 6.35 -8.88
CA PHE A 83 -22.96 5.56 -8.41
C PHE A 83 -21.62 6.21 -8.77
N VAL A 84 -20.60 5.86 -8.00
CA VAL A 84 -19.20 6.23 -8.26
C VAL A 84 -18.41 4.98 -8.59
N ILE A 85 -17.66 5.04 -9.69
CA ILE A 85 -16.64 4.05 -10.05
C ILE A 85 -15.28 4.64 -9.72
N LEU A 86 -14.48 3.88 -8.98
CA LEU A 86 -13.08 4.17 -8.72
C LEU A 86 -12.20 3.08 -9.33
N LEU A 87 -11.22 3.51 -10.12
CA LEU A 87 -10.19 2.66 -10.70
C LEU A 87 -8.90 2.82 -9.90
N LEU A 88 -8.34 1.71 -9.46
CA LEU A 88 -7.05 1.68 -8.78
C LEU A 88 -5.96 1.28 -9.75
N TYR A 89 -5.03 2.19 -10.00
CA TYR A 89 -3.84 1.92 -10.78
C TYR A 89 -2.62 2.25 -9.92
N VAL A 90 -1.60 1.39 -10.00
CA VAL A 90 -0.29 1.64 -9.41
C VAL A 90 0.64 1.85 -10.58
N ASP A 91 1.28 3.00 -10.64
CA ASP A 91 2.25 3.25 -11.70
C ASP A 91 3.41 2.25 -11.58
N HIS A 92 3.82 1.71 -12.73
CA HIS A 92 4.93 0.78 -12.82
C HIS A 92 6.18 1.53 -12.37
N MET A 93 6.72 1.18 -11.21
CA MET A 93 8.05 1.64 -10.85
C MET A 93 9.04 0.71 -11.54
N ASP A 94 9.68 1.22 -12.58
CA ASP A 94 10.85 0.58 -13.18
C ASP A 94 11.92 0.31 -12.09
N PRO A 95 12.67 -0.80 -12.21
CA PRO A 95 13.73 -1.17 -11.27
C PRO A 95 14.88 -0.15 -11.19
#